data_AF-A0A7Y7WEU0-F1
#
_entry.id   AF-A0A7Y7WEU0-F1
#
_cell.length_a   1.000
_cell.length_b   1.000
_cell.length_c   1.000
_cell.angle_alpha   90.00
_cell.angle_beta   90.00
_cell.angle_gamma   90.00
#
_symmetry.space_group_name_H-M   'P 1'
#
loop_
_entity.id
_entity.type
_entity.pdbx_description
1 polymer ?
#
loop_
_entity_poly.entity_id
_entity_poly.type
_entity_poly.pdbx_seq_one_letter_code
_entity_poly.pdbx_strand_id
1 'polypeptide(L)'
;MAAILEPIVYSEPSARFVKTYEAKKLSDKSGADWDDKANPLLVGLKREIKNHYLKAQDYTCAYCQQKIIVNHNGAWDTEHIAPRDSYPGFMFVPENLCVSCKDCNGAKSNKPVLANKKRRSFPRHSKDYTICHPHFDIYSKHIRVVGEAVLYLPKTKKGQALIEMCGLLRFVYSFADYEISDLNFGTKVVALGTELQNAQSTFEQIAIAQILRTMLDEGLRGAALTRLKQME
;
A
#
# COMPACT_ATOMS: atom_id res chain seq x y z
N MET A 1 -15.42 -11.15 5.44
CA MET A 1 -14.16 -11.85 5.77
C MET A 1 -13.05 -11.18 4.98
N ALA A 2 -12.01 -10.64 5.63
CA ALA A 2 -10.84 -10.14 4.90
C ALA A 2 -10.10 -11.35 4.31
N ALA A 3 -10.34 -11.62 3.03
CA ALA A 3 -9.80 -12.76 2.33
C ALA A 3 -8.37 -12.48 1.88
N ILE A 4 -7.58 -13.55 1.83
CA ILE A 4 -6.28 -13.55 1.17
C ILE A 4 -6.50 -13.21 -0.32
N LEU A 5 -5.58 -12.44 -0.92
CA LEU A 5 -5.70 -12.06 -2.33
C LEU A 5 -5.55 -13.28 -3.24
N GLU A 6 -6.55 -13.52 -4.09
CA GLU A 6 -6.51 -14.61 -5.06
C GLU A 6 -5.56 -14.29 -6.22
N PRO A 7 -4.58 -15.16 -6.52
CA PRO A 7 -3.63 -14.94 -7.61
C PRO A 7 -4.32 -15.03 -8.98
N ILE A 8 -3.76 -14.31 -9.95
CA ILE A 8 -4.20 -14.40 -11.35
C ILE A 8 -3.94 -15.80 -11.92
N VAL A 9 -4.91 -16.32 -12.68
CA VAL A 9 -4.72 -17.45 -13.60
C VAL A 9 -4.57 -16.89 -15.00
N TYR A 10 -3.39 -17.08 -15.60
CA TYR A 10 -3.08 -16.51 -16.91
C TYR A 10 -3.90 -17.14 -18.04
N SER A 11 -4.40 -16.29 -18.95
CA SER A 11 -4.94 -16.72 -20.24
C SER A 11 -3.89 -17.50 -21.04
N GLU A 12 -4.32 -18.34 -21.98
CA GLU A 12 -3.41 -19.19 -22.76
C GLU A 12 -2.27 -18.41 -23.47
N PRO A 13 -2.52 -17.26 -24.13
CA PRO A 13 -1.46 -16.45 -24.72
C PRO A 13 -0.48 -15.90 -23.67
N SER A 14 -1.00 -15.43 -22.55
CA SER A 14 -0.23 -14.90 -21.42
C SER A 14 0.63 -15.98 -20.77
N ALA A 15 0.08 -17.18 -20.57
CA ALA A 15 0.78 -18.32 -20.01
C ALA A 15 1.96 -18.77 -20.90
N ARG A 16 1.80 -18.74 -22.23
CA ARG A 16 2.90 -19.01 -23.17
C ARG A 16 4.03 -17.99 -23.03
N PHE A 17 3.69 -16.70 -22.94
CA PHE A 17 4.67 -15.65 -22.72
C PHE A 17 5.42 -15.84 -21.40
N VAL A 18 4.69 -16.05 -20.29
CA VAL A 18 5.27 -16.27 -18.96
C VAL A 18 6.20 -17.48 -18.97
N LYS A 19 5.77 -18.62 -19.54
CA LYS A 19 6.62 -19.83 -19.66
C LYS A 19 7.92 -19.55 -20.42
N THR A 20 7.85 -18.74 -21.47
CA THR A 20 9.02 -18.35 -22.27
C THR A 20 9.98 -17.49 -21.46
N TYR A 21 9.44 -16.52 -20.71
CA TYR A 21 10.22 -15.71 -19.79
C TYR A 21 10.87 -16.55 -18.68
N GLU A 22 10.10 -17.44 -18.06
CA GLU A 22 10.57 -18.29 -16.95
C GLU A 22 11.71 -19.22 -17.36
N ALA A 23 11.70 -19.72 -18.60
CA ALA A 23 12.74 -20.59 -19.16
C ALA A 23 14.10 -19.89 -19.37
N LYS A 24 14.15 -18.55 -19.40
CA LYS A 24 15.42 -17.80 -19.47
C LYS A 24 16.30 -18.12 -18.25
N LYS A 25 17.63 -18.11 -18.43
CA LYS A 25 18.56 -18.14 -17.30
C LYS A 25 18.37 -16.88 -16.45
N LEU A 26 18.60 -16.98 -15.14
CA LEU A 26 18.45 -15.84 -14.25
C LEU A 26 19.38 -14.67 -14.63
N SER A 27 20.56 -14.95 -15.20
CA SER A 27 21.50 -13.95 -15.73
C SER A 27 20.93 -13.11 -16.87
N ASP A 28 19.92 -13.64 -17.58
CA ASP A 28 19.35 -13.05 -18.78
C ASP A 28 18.00 -12.37 -18.48
N LYS A 29 17.60 -12.34 -17.20
CA LYS A 29 16.38 -11.70 -16.71
C LYS A 29 16.73 -10.36 -16.08
N SER A 30 15.98 -9.32 -16.42
CA SER A 30 16.15 -7.97 -15.89
C SER A 30 14.81 -7.37 -15.51
N GLY A 31 14.78 -6.49 -14.52
CA GLY A 31 13.59 -5.70 -14.20
C GLY A 31 13.06 -4.89 -15.39
N ALA A 32 13.96 -4.48 -16.29
CA ALA A 32 13.63 -3.76 -17.52
C ALA A 32 12.81 -4.58 -18.53
N ASP A 33 12.80 -5.92 -18.43
CA ASP A 33 11.96 -6.78 -19.28
C ASP A 33 10.47 -6.43 -19.14
N TRP A 34 10.04 -5.89 -17.99
CA TRP A 34 8.67 -5.43 -17.78
C TRP A 34 8.31 -4.18 -18.58
N ASP A 35 9.30 -3.37 -18.97
CA ASP A 35 9.11 -2.06 -19.58
C ASP A 35 9.19 -2.09 -21.12
N ASP A 36 9.29 -3.27 -21.73
CA ASP A 36 9.26 -3.45 -23.18
C ASP A 36 7.86 -3.13 -23.74
N LYS A 37 7.69 -1.89 -24.20
CA LYS A 37 6.46 -1.39 -24.81
C LYS A 37 6.29 -1.85 -26.26
N ALA A 38 7.34 -2.36 -26.90
CA ALA A 38 7.29 -2.81 -28.29
C ALA A 38 6.68 -4.21 -28.42
N ASN A 39 6.66 -4.99 -27.33
CA ASN A 39 6.11 -6.34 -27.33
C ASN A 39 4.59 -6.36 -27.06
N PRO A 40 3.74 -6.65 -28.07
CA PRO A 40 2.29 -6.64 -27.90
C PRO A 40 1.77 -7.71 -26.95
N LEU A 41 2.46 -8.86 -26.82
CA LEU A 41 2.09 -9.90 -25.87
C LEU A 41 2.30 -9.44 -24.43
N LEU A 42 3.42 -8.75 -24.16
CA LEU A 42 3.69 -8.18 -22.84
C LEU A 42 2.68 -7.08 -22.49
N VAL A 43 2.35 -6.20 -23.44
CA VAL A 43 1.31 -5.17 -23.24
C VAL A 43 -0.03 -5.80 -22.90
N GLY A 44 -0.41 -6.88 -23.61
CA GLY A 44 -1.61 -7.66 -23.31
C GLY A 44 -1.59 -8.28 -21.91
N LEU A 45 -0.50 -8.94 -21.55
CA LEU A 45 -0.29 -9.59 -20.25
C LEU A 45 -0.35 -8.57 -19.09
N LYS A 46 0.32 -7.42 -19.21
CA LYS A 46 0.30 -6.36 -18.18
C LYS A 46 -1.11 -5.83 -17.95
N ARG A 47 -1.89 -5.66 -19.02
CA ARG A 47 -3.30 -5.26 -18.95
C ARG A 47 -4.15 -6.34 -18.27
N GLU A 48 -3.93 -7.61 -18.60
CA GLU A 48 -4.60 -8.75 -17.97
C GLU A 48 -4.34 -8.79 -16.45
N ILE A 49 -3.06 -8.72 -16.04
CA ILE A 49 -2.64 -8.67 -14.64
C ILE A 49 -3.31 -7.51 -13.89
N LYS A 50 -3.21 -6.29 -14.44
CA LYS A 50 -3.77 -5.11 -13.78
C LYS A 50 -5.29 -5.22 -13.64
N ASN A 51 -6.00 -5.69 -14.67
CA ASN A 51 -7.45 -5.83 -14.64
C ASN A 51 -7.92 -6.89 -13.64
N HIS A 52 -7.21 -8.02 -13.54
CA HIS A 52 -7.49 -9.04 -12.52
C HIS A 52 -7.40 -8.45 -11.12
N TYR A 53 -6.26 -7.85 -10.78
CA TYR A 53 -6.02 -7.37 -9.42
C TYR A 53 -6.85 -6.16 -9.03
N LEU A 54 -7.23 -5.29 -9.97
CA LEU A 54 -8.23 -4.23 -9.70
C LEU A 54 -9.55 -4.80 -9.21
N LYS A 55 -10.05 -5.86 -9.85
CA LYS A 55 -11.31 -6.52 -9.47
C LYS A 55 -11.16 -7.33 -8.20
N ALA A 56 -10.09 -8.14 -8.11
CA ALA A 56 -9.84 -9.00 -6.96
C ALA A 56 -9.63 -8.21 -5.66
N GLN A 57 -9.11 -6.98 -5.76
CA GLN A 57 -8.93 -6.08 -4.63
C GLN A 57 -10.07 -5.06 -4.46
N ASP A 58 -11.16 -5.16 -5.23
CA ASP A 58 -12.28 -4.20 -5.20
C ASP A 58 -11.80 -2.74 -5.23
N TYR A 59 -10.88 -2.43 -6.16
CA TYR A 59 -10.29 -1.10 -6.30
C TYR A 59 -9.69 -0.54 -5.00
N THR A 60 -9.13 -1.41 -4.16
CA THR A 60 -8.54 -1.08 -2.87
C THR A 60 -7.03 -1.36 -2.89
N CYS A 61 -6.23 -0.39 -2.45
CA CYS A 61 -4.77 -0.52 -2.46
C CYS A 61 -4.31 -1.62 -1.51
N ALA A 62 -3.44 -2.52 -1.99
CA ALA A 62 -2.92 -3.63 -1.21
C ALA A 62 -2.20 -3.19 0.09
N TYR A 63 -1.68 -1.95 0.13
CA TYR A 63 -0.87 -1.44 1.23
C TYR A 63 -1.60 -0.44 2.13
N CYS A 64 -2.17 0.63 1.57
CA CYS A 64 -2.89 1.63 2.36
C CYS A 64 -4.38 1.33 2.52
N GLN A 65 -4.93 0.31 1.86
CA GLN A 65 -6.36 -0.03 1.95
C GLN A 65 -7.32 1.12 1.58
N GLN A 66 -6.82 2.17 0.92
CA GLN A 66 -7.64 3.23 0.33
C GLN A 66 -8.35 2.69 -0.93
N LYS A 67 -9.65 2.97 -1.04
CA LYS A 67 -10.45 2.64 -2.21
C LYS A 67 -10.47 3.82 -3.16
N ILE A 68 -10.02 3.61 -4.40
CA ILE A 68 -9.91 4.67 -5.42
C ILE A 68 -10.63 4.23 -6.69
N ILE A 69 -11.85 4.74 -6.87
CA ILE A 69 -12.68 4.43 -8.05
C ILE A 69 -12.45 5.51 -9.09
N VAL A 70 -11.78 5.17 -10.19
CA VAL A 70 -11.47 6.09 -11.29
C VAL A 70 -11.64 5.39 -12.64
N ASN A 71 -12.17 6.11 -13.64
CA ASN A 71 -12.45 5.54 -14.96
C ASN A 71 -11.19 5.14 -15.74
N HIS A 72 -10.11 5.92 -15.61
CA HIS A 72 -8.91 5.73 -16.44
C HIS A 72 -7.81 4.87 -15.78
N ASN A 73 -8.07 4.24 -14.63
CA ASN A 73 -7.11 3.40 -13.88
C ASN A 73 -5.72 4.02 -13.65
N GLY A 74 -5.57 5.34 -13.82
CA GLY A 74 -4.31 6.06 -13.75
C GLY A 74 -3.79 6.27 -12.32
N ALA A 75 -4.64 6.02 -11.32
CA ALA A 75 -4.27 6.01 -9.90
C ALA A 75 -3.56 4.71 -9.47
N TRP A 76 -3.61 3.67 -10.31
CA TRP A 76 -3.19 2.31 -9.99
C TRP A 76 -1.96 1.89 -10.76
N ASP A 77 -1.01 1.26 -10.07
CA ASP A 77 0.10 0.55 -10.69
C ASP A 77 0.02 -0.94 -10.39
N THR A 78 0.47 -1.76 -11.34
CA THR A 78 0.79 -3.16 -11.06
C THR A 78 2.06 -3.19 -10.23
N GLU A 79 1.95 -3.78 -9.06
CA GLU A 79 2.97 -3.78 -8.05
C GLU A 79 3.65 -5.16 -7.98
N HIS A 80 4.97 -5.14 -7.85
CA HIS A 80 5.78 -6.33 -7.58
C HIS A 80 6.17 -6.31 -6.10
N ILE A 81 5.55 -7.20 -5.31
CA ILE A 81 5.74 -7.25 -3.86
C ILE A 81 7.23 -7.43 -3.54
N ALA A 82 7.84 -8.50 -4.07
CA ALA A 82 9.30 -8.58 -4.21
C ALA A 82 9.73 -7.78 -5.45
N PRO A 83 10.56 -6.72 -5.30
CA PRO A 83 10.88 -5.82 -6.39
C PRO A 83 11.50 -6.53 -7.59
N ARG A 84 10.97 -6.27 -8.79
CA ARG A 84 11.41 -6.91 -10.04
C ARG A 84 12.89 -6.66 -10.37
N ASP A 85 13.45 -5.53 -9.93
CA ASP A 85 14.85 -5.19 -10.19
C ASP A 85 15.80 -6.06 -9.36
N SER A 86 15.39 -6.41 -8.13
CA SER A 86 16.16 -7.29 -7.23
C SER A 86 15.84 -8.77 -7.46
N TYR A 87 14.63 -9.09 -7.89
CA TYR A 87 14.13 -10.45 -8.07
C TYR A 87 13.44 -10.61 -9.43
N PRO A 88 14.17 -10.46 -10.56
CA PRO A 88 13.57 -10.56 -11.88
C PRO A 88 13.04 -11.97 -12.17
N GLY A 89 13.58 -12.99 -11.47
CA GLY A 89 13.03 -14.35 -11.49
C GLY A 89 11.59 -14.48 -10.96
N PHE A 90 11.08 -13.49 -10.21
CA PHE A 90 9.73 -13.50 -9.64
C PHE A 90 8.77 -12.55 -10.39
N MET A 91 9.19 -11.98 -11.53
CA MET A 91 8.47 -10.93 -12.24
C MET A 91 7.01 -11.31 -12.57
N PHE A 92 6.78 -12.53 -13.06
CA PHE A 92 5.46 -13.01 -13.44
C PHE A 92 4.94 -14.12 -12.54
N VAL A 93 5.45 -14.21 -11.31
CA VAL A 93 4.85 -15.13 -10.33
C VAL A 93 3.54 -14.50 -9.86
N PRO A 94 2.37 -15.16 -10.01
CA PRO A 94 1.08 -14.58 -9.66
C PRO A 94 1.03 -14.00 -8.25
N GLU A 95 1.53 -14.74 -7.25
CA GLU A 95 1.54 -14.32 -5.85
C GLU A 95 2.57 -13.21 -5.55
N ASN A 96 3.38 -12.80 -6.52
CA ASN A 96 4.27 -11.64 -6.38
C ASN A 96 3.63 -10.34 -6.90
N LEU A 97 2.42 -10.41 -7.44
CA LEU A 97 1.77 -9.33 -8.17
C LEU A 97 0.49 -8.88 -7.47
N CYS A 98 0.30 -7.56 -7.39
CA CYS A 98 -0.97 -6.97 -6.94
C CYS A 98 -1.18 -5.61 -7.63
N VAL A 99 -2.21 -4.86 -7.22
CA VAL A 99 -2.29 -3.42 -7.51
C VAL A 99 -2.09 -2.57 -6.27
N SER A 100 -1.38 -1.47 -6.41
CA SER A 100 -1.24 -0.47 -5.36
C SER A 100 -1.42 0.94 -5.94
N CYS A 101 -1.74 1.90 -5.07
CA CYS A 101 -1.75 3.30 -5.49
C CYS A 101 -0.32 3.77 -5.77
N LYS A 102 -0.19 4.78 -6.63
CA LYS A 102 1.10 5.35 -7.03
C LYS A 102 1.99 5.76 -5.86
N ASP A 103 1.40 6.36 -4.83
CA ASP A 103 2.17 6.82 -3.66
C ASP A 103 2.76 5.67 -2.86
N CYS A 104 1.98 4.61 -2.62
CA CYS A 104 2.48 3.45 -1.91
C CYS A 104 3.50 2.67 -2.74
N ASN A 105 3.25 2.51 -4.05
CA ASN A 105 4.20 1.90 -4.98
C ASN A 105 5.54 2.66 -4.99
N GLY A 106 5.47 3.98 -5.18
CA GLY A 106 6.64 4.85 -5.20
C GLY A 106 7.38 4.89 -3.85
N ALA A 107 6.65 4.95 -2.74
CA ALA A 107 7.26 4.91 -1.41
C ALA A 107 7.97 3.58 -1.14
N LYS A 108 7.35 2.43 -1.50
CA LYS A 108 8.00 1.12 -1.36
C LYS A 108 9.19 0.99 -2.31
N SER A 109 9.01 1.30 -3.59
CA SER A 109 10.03 1.20 -4.64
C SER A 109 10.75 -0.17 -4.59
N ASN A 110 12.07 -0.15 -4.69
CA ASN A 110 12.97 -1.30 -4.65
C ASN A 110 13.41 -1.73 -3.23
N LYS A 111 12.72 -1.26 -2.17
CA LYS A 111 13.08 -1.65 -0.80
C LYS A 111 12.94 -3.17 -0.61
N PRO A 112 13.87 -3.82 0.12
CA PRO A 112 13.86 -5.27 0.28
C PRO A 112 12.73 -5.72 1.22
N VAL A 113 11.86 -6.59 0.71
CA VAL A 113 10.72 -7.14 1.47
C VAL A 113 10.94 -8.56 1.98
N LEU A 114 11.98 -9.26 1.50
CA LEU A 114 12.25 -10.63 1.90
C LEU A 114 13.15 -10.69 3.13
N ALA A 115 12.83 -11.59 4.06
CA ALA A 115 13.68 -11.87 5.22
C ALA A 115 15.05 -12.41 4.79
N ASN A 116 15.08 -13.27 3.77
CA ASN A 116 16.32 -13.71 3.11
C ASN A 116 16.52 -12.99 1.77
N LYS A 117 17.41 -12.00 1.74
CA LYS A 117 17.72 -11.21 0.54
C LYS A 117 18.42 -11.99 -0.58
N LYS A 118 18.95 -13.18 -0.29
CA LYS A 118 19.65 -14.06 -1.26
C LYS A 118 18.75 -15.14 -1.83
N ARG A 119 17.43 -15.02 -1.64
CA ARG A 119 16.45 -16.01 -2.08
C ARG A 119 16.49 -16.18 -3.61
N ARG A 120 16.59 -17.43 -4.08
CA ARG A 120 16.57 -17.79 -5.52
C ARG A 120 15.26 -18.42 -5.98
N SER A 121 14.58 -19.15 -5.10
CA SER A 121 13.25 -19.73 -5.36
C SER A 121 12.15 -18.88 -4.74
N PHE A 122 10.98 -18.82 -5.38
CA PHE A 122 9.90 -17.97 -4.88
C PHE A 122 9.48 -18.35 -3.44
N PRO A 123 9.47 -17.41 -2.48
CA PRO A 123 8.98 -17.65 -1.14
C PRO A 123 7.46 -17.75 -1.10
N ARG A 124 6.92 -18.77 -0.42
CA ARG A 124 5.48 -19.09 -0.42
C ARG A 124 4.83 -19.01 0.97
N HIS A 125 5.54 -18.43 1.94
CA HIS A 125 5.08 -18.37 3.32
C HIS A 125 5.17 -16.95 3.87
N SER A 126 4.19 -16.55 4.68
CA SER A 126 4.16 -15.26 5.37
C SER A 126 5.49 -14.90 6.04
N LYS A 127 6.13 -15.85 6.74
CA LYS A 127 7.40 -15.63 7.46
C LYS A 127 8.59 -15.25 6.57
N ASP A 128 8.51 -15.51 5.26
CA ASP A 128 9.57 -15.17 4.33
C ASP A 128 9.60 -13.66 4.00
N TYR A 129 8.57 -12.90 4.41
CA TYR A 129 8.39 -11.48 4.14
C TYR A 129 8.43 -10.64 5.42
N THR A 130 9.06 -9.47 5.34
CA THR A 130 9.18 -8.50 6.43
C THR A 130 7.98 -7.56 6.54
N ILE A 131 7.17 -7.45 5.48
CA ILE A 131 5.93 -6.67 5.41
C ILE A 131 4.71 -7.58 5.28
N CYS A 132 3.51 -7.04 5.55
CA CYS A 132 2.25 -7.73 5.27
C CYS A 132 2.13 -8.06 3.77
N HIS A 133 2.04 -9.34 3.44
CA HIS A 133 1.98 -9.86 2.09
C HIS A 133 0.51 -10.09 1.66
N PRO A 134 0.02 -9.44 0.59
CA PRO A 134 -1.39 -9.52 0.17
C PRO A 134 -1.92 -10.94 -0.07
N HIS A 135 -1.07 -11.86 -0.52
CA HIS A 135 -1.44 -13.26 -0.76
C HIS A 135 -1.17 -14.22 0.41
N PHE A 136 -0.46 -13.81 1.46
CA PHE A 136 -0.04 -14.73 2.53
C PHE A 136 -0.41 -14.25 3.93
N ASP A 137 -0.93 -13.03 4.05
CA ASP A 137 -1.30 -12.41 5.32
C ASP A 137 -2.71 -11.82 5.25
N ILE A 138 -3.40 -11.86 6.39
CA ILE A 138 -4.65 -11.13 6.58
C ILE A 138 -4.29 -9.75 7.12
N TYR A 139 -4.47 -8.71 6.31
CA TYR A 139 -4.03 -7.34 6.63
C TYR A 139 -4.47 -6.86 8.03
N SER A 140 -5.73 -7.08 8.39
CA SER A 140 -6.32 -6.64 9.66
C SER A 140 -5.75 -7.32 10.92
N LYS A 141 -5.03 -8.44 10.75
CA LYS A 141 -4.25 -9.09 11.82
C LYS A 141 -2.93 -8.35 12.08
N HIS A 142 -2.43 -7.60 11.10
CA HIS A 142 -1.15 -6.89 11.19
C HIS A 142 -1.31 -5.40 11.43
N ILE A 143 -2.36 -4.77 10.91
CA ILE A 143 -2.61 -3.32 10.98
C ILE A 143 -4.09 -3.06 11.29
N ARG A 144 -4.38 -2.20 12.28
CA ARG A 144 -5.70 -1.59 12.46
C ARG A 144 -5.74 -0.31 11.64
N VAL A 145 -6.73 -0.21 10.76
CA VAL A 145 -7.04 1.03 10.03
C VAL A 145 -8.15 1.74 10.78
N VAL A 146 -7.96 3.03 11.05
CA VAL A 146 -8.84 3.87 11.85
C VAL A 146 -9.35 5.04 11.01
N GLY A 147 -10.67 5.28 11.06
CA GLY A 147 -11.37 6.12 10.09
C GLY A 147 -11.29 5.53 8.68
N GLU A 148 -11.73 6.24 7.65
CA GLU A 148 -11.53 5.88 6.23
C GLU A 148 -10.04 5.96 5.82
N ALA A 149 -9.19 5.21 6.53
CA ALA A 149 -7.74 5.15 6.41
C ALA A 149 -6.98 6.45 6.74
N VAL A 150 -7.41 7.11 7.83
CA VAL A 150 -6.76 8.28 8.44
C VAL A 150 -5.52 7.87 9.24
N LEU A 151 -5.62 6.76 9.98
CA LEU A 151 -4.57 6.30 10.88
C LEU A 151 -4.36 4.78 10.75
N TYR A 152 -3.10 4.38 10.75
CA TYR A 152 -2.66 3.00 10.68
C TYR A 152 -1.91 2.65 11.97
N LEU A 153 -2.48 1.75 12.75
CA LEU A 153 -1.89 1.29 14.00
C LEU A 153 -1.30 -0.10 13.80
N PRO A 154 0.02 -0.29 14.00
CA PRO A 154 0.63 -1.61 13.87
C PRO A 154 0.20 -2.52 15.02
N LYS A 155 -0.24 -3.74 14.68
CA LYS A 155 -0.47 -4.83 15.64
C LYS A 155 0.72 -5.79 15.73
N THR A 156 1.60 -5.76 14.74
CA THR A 156 2.74 -6.67 14.60
C THR A 156 3.94 -5.95 13.98
N LYS A 157 5.14 -6.54 14.09
CA LYS A 157 6.35 -6.03 13.42
C LYS A 157 6.20 -5.95 11.90
N LYS A 158 5.47 -6.89 11.27
CA LYS A 158 5.18 -6.84 9.82
C LYS A 158 4.27 -5.67 9.45
N GLY A 159 3.30 -5.37 10.30
CA GLY A 159 2.42 -4.21 10.13
C GLY A 159 3.18 -2.90 10.25
N GLN A 160 4.03 -2.78 11.29
CA GLN A 160 4.90 -1.62 11.47
C GLN A 160 5.82 -1.42 10.25
N ALA A 161 6.51 -2.48 9.82
CA ALA A 161 7.39 -2.41 8.66
C ALA A 161 6.67 -1.98 7.38
N LEU A 162 5.42 -2.43 7.16
CA LEU A 162 4.62 -1.96 6.02
C LEU A 162 4.30 -0.47 6.11
N ILE A 163 3.85 0.00 7.29
CA ILE A 163 3.50 1.40 7.55
C ILE A 163 4.70 2.31 7.25
N GLU A 164 5.87 1.95 7.76
CA GLU A 164 7.12 2.69 7.52
C GLU A 164 7.55 2.60 6.05
N MET A 165 7.57 1.40 5.47
CA MET A 165 8.04 1.17 4.11
C MET A 165 7.22 1.94 3.07
N CYS A 166 5.90 1.95 3.22
CA CYS A 166 4.96 2.60 2.32
C CYS A 166 4.61 4.04 2.73
N GLY A 167 5.25 4.59 3.76
CA GLY A 167 5.06 5.96 4.24
C GLY A 167 3.61 6.26 4.65
N LEU A 168 2.91 5.32 5.29
CA LEU A 168 1.48 5.45 5.61
C LEU A 168 1.19 6.51 6.68
N LEU A 169 2.20 6.98 7.42
CA LEU A 169 2.05 8.12 8.35
C LEU A 169 1.72 9.43 7.63
N ARG A 170 1.94 9.53 6.30
CA ARG A 170 1.52 10.70 5.51
C ARG A 170 0.03 11.00 5.64
N PHE A 171 -0.82 9.98 5.81
CA PHE A 171 -2.26 10.18 5.97
C PHE A 171 -2.61 10.90 7.28
N VAL A 172 -1.81 10.68 8.34
CA VAL A 172 -1.95 11.38 9.61
C VAL A 172 -1.56 12.85 9.45
N TYR A 173 -0.43 13.13 8.80
CA TYR A 173 0.00 14.50 8.52
C TYR A 173 -1.00 15.21 7.62
N SER A 174 -1.45 14.60 6.51
CA SER A 174 -2.49 15.19 5.67
C SER A 174 -3.80 15.43 6.42
N PHE A 175 -4.19 14.56 7.35
CA PHE A 175 -5.39 14.78 8.16
C PHE A 175 -5.26 15.99 9.10
N ALA A 176 -4.05 16.23 9.63
CA ALA A 176 -3.71 17.37 10.49
C ALA A 176 -3.49 18.67 9.69
N ASP A 177 -2.81 18.58 8.55
CA ASP A 177 -2.44 19.68 7.64
C ASP A 177 -3.58 20.16 6.73
N TYR A 178 -4.65 19.37 6.53
CA TYR A 178 -5.78 19.82 5.71
C TYR A 178 -6.30 21.13 6.31
N GLU A 179 -6.10 22.22 5.57
CA GLU A 179 -6.51 23.57 5.92
C GLU A 179 -7.84 23.50 6.65
N ILE A 180 -7.86 24.14 7.82
CA ILE A 180 -9.05 24.37 8.63
C ILE A 180 -9.99 25.23 7.79
N SER A 181 -10.62 24.61 6.79
CA SER A 181 -11.87 25.09 6.25
C SER A 181 -12.89 24.77 7.34
N ASP A 182 -13.42 25.83 7.92
CA ASP A 182 -14.04 25.96 9.25
C ASP A 182 -15.28 25.10 9.55
N LEU A 183 -15.51 23.98 8.86
CA LEU A 183 -16.70 23.13 9.03
C LEU A 183 -16.42 21.71 9.55
N ASN A 184 -15.17 21.26 9.64
CA ASN A 184 -14.88 19.85 9.98
C ASN A 184 -13.97 19.62 11.20
N PHE A 185 -13.45 20.66 11.87
CA PHE A 185 -12.51 20.47 12.99
C PHE A 185 -13.14 19.72 14.18
N GLY A 186 -14.33 20.15 14.63
CA GLY A 186 -15.05 19.50 15.73
C GLY A 186 -15.36 18.03 15.42
N THR A 187 -15.79 17.73 14.20
CA THR A 187 -16.06 16.37 13.73
C THR A 187 -14.82 15.48 13.78
N LYS A 188 -13.65 16.01 13.37
CA LYS A 188 -12.37 15.30 13.46
C LYS A 188 -11.96 15.01 14.91
N VAL A 189 -12.13 15.98 15.81
CA VAL A 189 -11.87 15.81 17.25
C VAL A 189 -12.77 14.72 17.84
N VAL A 190 -14.07 14.74 17.53
CA VAL A 190 -15.02 13.73 18.00
C VAL A 190 -14.69 12.34 17.43
N ALA A 191 -14.31 12.25 16.16
CA ALA A 191 -13.90 10.99 15.55
C ALA A 191 -12.67 10.40 16.23
N LEU A 192 -11.61 11.20 16.44
CA LEU A 192 -10.41 10.77 17.17
C LEU A 192 -10.72 10.43 18.63
N GLY A 193 -11.60 11.19 19.29
CA GLY A 193 -12.05 10.91 20.66
C GLY A 193 -12.81 9.59 20.78
N THR A 194 -13.66 9.28 19.80
CA THR A 194 -14.38 7.99 19.72
C THR A 194 -13.40 6.84 19.51
N GLU A 195 -12.41 7.01 18.64
CA GLU A 195 -11.37 6.01 18.41
C GLU A 195 -10.45 5.83 19.61
N LEU A 196 -10.18 6.90 20.37
CA LEU A 196 -9.44 6.85 21.63
C LEU A 196 -10.19 6.02 22.67
N GLN A 197 -11.51 6.17 22.77
CA GLN A 197 -12.36 5.36 23.65
C GLN A 197 -12.38 3.87 23.24
N ASN A 198 -12.37 3.61 21.93
CA ASN A 198 -12.39 2.25 21.36
C ASN A 198 -10.99 1.60 21.22
N ALA A 199 -9.94 2.30 21.64
CA ALA A 199 -8.57 1.84 21.51
C ALA A 199 -8.33 0.52 22.25
N GLN A 200 -7.67 -0.43 21.59
CA GLN A 200 -7.53 -1.81 22.10
C GLN A 200 -6.32 -1.99 23.02
N SER A 201 -5.49 -0.96 23.18
CA SER A 201 -4.31 -0.98 24.04
C SER A 201 -3.89 0.43 24.45
N THR A 202 -3.08 0.53 25.51
CA THR A 202 -2.46 1.81 25.92
C THR A 202 -1.61 2.42 24.81
N PHE A 203 -0.96 1.60 23.98
CA PHE A 203 -0.21 2.09 22.83
C PHE A 203 -1.13 2.78 21.81
N GLU A 204 -2.26 2.16 21.47
CA GLU A 204 -3.25 2.78 20.58
C GLU A 204 -3.80 4.08 21.18
N GLN A 205 -4.08 4.10 22.49
CA GLN A 205 -4.54 5.30 23.18
C GLN A 205 -3.52 6.45 23.06
N ILE A 206 -2.25 6.17 23.34
CA ILE A 206 -1.17 7.17 23.24
C ILE A 206 -1.00 7.64 21.79
N ALA A 207 -1.04 6.73 20.81
CA ALA A 207 -0.90 7.07 19.41
C ALA A 207 -2.03 8.01 18.94
N ILE A 208 -3.28 7.69 19.28
CA ILE A 208 -4.44 8.52 18.92
C ILE A 208 -4.40 9.88 19.65
N ALA A 209 -4.07 9.87 20.95
CA ALA A 209 -3.94 11.10 21.73
C ALA A 209 -2.84 12.03 21.20
N GLN A 210 -1.72 11.46 20.73
CA GLN A 210 -0.63 12.21 20.12
C GLN A 210 -1.07 12.90 18.82
N ILE A 211 -1.88 12.23 18.00
CA ILE A 211 -2.45 12.81 16.77
C ILE A 211 -3.42 13.93 17.09
N LEU A 212 -4.30 13.71 18.06
CA LEU A 212 -5.21 14.73 18.55
C LEU A 212 -4.42 15.96 19.02
N ARG A 213 -3.36 15.78 19.81
CA ARG A 213 -2.49 16.89 20.25
C ARG A 213 -1.90 17.68 19.08
N THR A 214 -1.27 16.99 18.12
CA THR A 214 -0.67 17.63 16.94
C THR A 214 -1.71 18.43 16.15
N MET A 215 -2.89 17.86 15.92
CA MET A 215 -3.98 18.53 15.21
C MET A 215 -4.50 19.77 15.95
N LEU A 216 -4.61 19.71 17.29
CA LEU A 216 -5.00 20.87 18.11
C LEU A 216 -3.94 21.99 18.03
N ASP A 217 -2.65 21.63 18.10
CA ASP A 217 -1.53 22.58 18.05
C ASP A 217 -1.45 23.30 16.69
N GLU A 218 -1.57 22.56 15.59
CA GLU A 218 -1.63 23.11 14.23
C GLU A 218 -2.90 23.94 14.02
N GLY A 219 -4.03 23.46 14.55
CA GLY A 219 -5.31 24.15 14.59
C GLY A 219 -5.20 25.57 15.15
N LEU A 220 -4.61 25.66 16.35
CA LEU A 220 -4.40 26.93 17.05
C LEU A 220 -3.45 27.86 16.28
N ARG A 221 -2.35 27.32 15.72
CA ARG A 221 -1.42 28.12 14.90
C ARG A 221 -2.10 28.70 13.68
N GLY A 222 -2.88 27.90 12.96
CA GLY A 222 -3.64 28.34 11.78
C GLY A 222 -4.63 29.44 12.12
N ALA A 223 -5.44 29.26 13.17
CA ALA A 223 -6.41 30.26 13.62
C ALA A 223 -5.75 31.59 14.05
N ALA A 224 -4.61 31.51 14.75
CA ALA A 224 -3.85 32.70 15.15
C ALA A 224 -3.33 33.47 13.92
N LEU A 225 -2.79 32.77 12.92
CA LEU A 225 -2.31 33.40 11.67
C LEU A 225 -3.45 34.06 10.89
N THR A 226 -4.60 33.39 10.75
CA THR A 226 -5.78 33.95 10.06
C THR A 226 -6.28 35.21 10.76
N ARG A 227 -6.35 35.19 12.10
CA ARG A 227 -6.77 36.35 12.89
C ARG A 227 -5.82 37.53 12.71
N LEU A 228 -4.51 37.31 12.71
CA LEU A 228 -3.52 38.36 12.47
C LEU A 228 -3.71 39.02 11.09
N LYS A 229 -3.94 38.22 10.03
CA LYS A 229 -4.22 38.72 8.68
C LYS A 229 -5.53 39.51 8.55
N GLN A 230 -6.52 39.24 9.39
CA GLN A 230 -7.79 39.98 9.41
C GLN A 230 -7.70 41.31 10.18
N MET A 231 -6.61 41.54 10.91
CA MET A 231 -6.34 42.75 11.68
C MET A 231 -5.44 43.76 10.93
N GLU A 232 -4.90 43.36 9.78
CA GLU A 232 -4.17 44.20 8.81
C GLU A 232 -5.14 44.77 7.76
#